data_AF-A0A955V8C2-F1
#
_entry.id   AF-A0A955V8C2-F1
#
_cell.length_a   1.000
_cell.length_b   1.000
_cell.length_c   1.000
_cell.angle_alpha   90.00
_cell.angle_beta   90.00
_cell.angle_gamma   90.00
#
_symmetry.space_group_name_H-M   'P 1'
#
loop_
_entity.id
_entity.type
_entity.pdbx_description
1 polymer ?
#
loop_
_entity_poly.entity_id
_entity_poly.type
_entity_poly.pdbx_seq_one_letter_code
_entity_poly.pdbx_strand_id
1 'polypeptide(L)'
;DLASLRLVARPTKEPNTGFEAATVADGHLYVVYERNRGDEGPHAAVFDAGDLAHETTTPFPAIAYRVTDLTSPDAAGRVWAMNYRYSDRVIDAPDPAAEALAMRYGRGATHRREIFVERLVELDLRPDGLALTPRPPYQLALAPLPRNWEGIARLGDRGLILVTDEHPHTILGFVALPEP
;
A
#
# COMPACT_ATOMS: atom_id res chain seq x y z
N ASP A 1 8.66 -25.96 4.53
CA ASP A 1 9.39 -25.43 5.71
C ASP A 1 10.21 -24.23 5.26
N LEU A 2 10.49 -23.25 6.12
CA LEU A 2 11.09 -21.92 5.83
C LEU A 2 12.56 -21.98 5.38
N ALA A 3 12.90 -22.90 4.47
CA ALA A 3 14.24 -23.22 4.02
C ALA A 3 14.97 -22.05 3.33
N SER A 4 14.23 -21.09 2.78
CA SER A 4 14.77 -19.90 2.10
C SER A 4 14.57 -18.60 2.89
N LEU A 5 14.53 -18.66 4.22
CA LEU A 5 14.35 -17.46 5.06
C LEU A 5 15.44 -16.40 4.78
N ARG A 6 15.01 -15.14 4.70
CA ARG A 6 15.86 -13.96 4.56
C ARG A 6 15.51 -12.94 5.64
N LEU A 7 16.53 -12.39 6.27
CA LEU A 7 16.38 -11.20 7.10
C LEU A 7 16.50 -9.99 6.19
N VAL A 8 15.46 -9.16 6.15
CA VAL A 8 15.45 -7.91 5.38
C VAL A 8 15.60 -6.74 6.34
N ALA A 9 16.55 -5.84 6.06
CA ALA A 9 16.77 -4.67 6.89
C ALA A 9 15.61 -3.67 6.72
N ARG A 10 15.08 -3.17 7.84
CA ARG A 10 14.03 -2.14 7.80
C ARG A 10 14.64 -0.78 7.41
N PRO A 11 14.01 -0.02 6.50
CA PRO A 11 14.43 1.34 6.15
C PRO A 11 14.40 2.35 7.31
N THR A 12 13.72 2.04 8.42
CA THR A 12 13.71 2.88 9.63
C THR A 12 13.89 2.06 10.91
N LYS A 13 14.16 2.75 12.02
CA LYS A 13 14.27 2.15 13.37
C LYS A 13 12.94 2.14 14.14
N GLU A 14 11.83 2.53 13.51
CA GLU A 14 10.54 2.65 14.18
C GLU A 14 10.06 1.28 14.70
N PRO A 15 9.63 1.18 15.96
CA PRO A 15 9.08 -0.07 16.49
C PRO A 15 7.74 -0.40 15.83
N ASN A 16 7.37 -1.68 15.85
CA ASN A 16 6.11 -2.16 15.28
C ASN A 16 5.93 -1.71 13.83
N THR A 17 6.98 -1.92 13.03
CA THR A 17 6.92 -1.70 11.59
C THR A 17 7.65 -2.79 10.82
N GLY A 18 7.20 -3.11 9.61
CA GLY A 18 7.75 -4.14 8.75
C GLY A 18 7.48 -3.95 7.26
N PHE A 19 7.97 -4.91 6.47
CA PHE A 19 7.52 -5.08 5.10
C PHE A 19 6.18 -5.81 5.16
N GLU A 20 5.10 -5.10 4.83
CA GLU A 20 3.72 -5.59 4.99
C GLU A 20 3.05 -5.80 3.63
N ALA A 21 3.50 -5.08 2.59
CA ALA A 21 2.99 -5.19 1.25
C ALA A 21 3.89 -6.03 0.35
N ALA A 22 3.30 -6.91 -0.46
CA ALA A 22 4.03 -7.73 -1.40
C ALA A 22 3.25 -7.96 -2.71
N THR A 23 3.95 -8.01 -3.84
CA THR A 23 3.37 -8.46 -5.11
C THR A 23 4.40 -9.23 -5.93
N VAL A 24 3.93 -10.16 -6.77
CA VAL A 24 4.79 -10.99 -7.61
C VAL A 24 4.47 -10.71 -9.07
N ALA A 25 5.51 -10.44 -9.87
CA ALA A 25 5.38 -10.25 -11.31
C ALA A 25 6.66 -10.70 -12.02
N ASP A 26 6.53 -11.33 -13.19
CA ASP A 26 7.64 -11.68 -14.07
C ASP A 26 8.81 -12.40 -13.36
N GLY A 27 8.49 -13.31 -12.43
CA GLY A 27 9.49 -14.08 -11.67
C GLY A 27 10.14 -13.33 -10.51
N HIS A 28 9.73 -12.09 -10.23
CA HIS A 28 10.25 -11.27 -9.14
C HIS A 28 9.20 -11.02 -8.06
N LEU A 29 9.64 -11.01 -6.81
CA LEU A 29 8.86 -10.62 -5.64
C LEU A 29 9.25 -9.19 -5.26
N TYR A 30 8.28 -8.29 -5.21
CA TYR A 30 8.43 -6.91 -4.75
C TYR A 30 7.82 -6.81 -3.36
N VAL A 31 8.59 -6.37 -2.37
CA VAL A 31 8.09 -6.12 -1.01
C VAL A 31 8.29 -4.66 -0.64
N VAL A 32 7.27 -4.09 -0.01
CA VAL A 32 7.22 -2.66 0.34
C VAL A 32 7.15 -2.51 1.84
N TYR A 33 8.06 -1.68 2.35
CA TYR A 33 8.08 -1.31 3.76
C TYR A 33 6.90 -0.39 4.07
N GLU A 34 6.11 -0.72 5.09
CA GLU A 34 4.80 -0.10 5.30
C GLU A 34 4.85 1.42 5.43
N ARG A 35 5.92 1.96 6.02
CA ARG A 35 6.05 3.40 6.27
C ARG A 35 6.41 4.17 5.02
N ASN A 36 6.82 3.45 3.97
CA ASN A 36 7.14 3.97 2.65
C ASN A 36 8.07 5.19 2.72
N ARG A 37 9.08 5.12 3.60
CA ARG A 37 10.06 6.17 3.88
C ARG A 37 11.35 5.53 4.42
N GLY A 38 12.41 6.33 4.46
CA GLY A 38 13.71 5.96 5.00
C GLY A 38 14.78 6.93 4.48
N ASP A 39 16.02 6.74 4.92
CA ASP A 39 17.15 7.60 4.51
C ASP A 39 17.40 7.54 3.00
N GLU A 40 17.15 6.38 2.38
CA GLU A 40 17.25 6.15 0.92
C GLU A 40 15.99 6.56 0.15
N GLY A 41 14.96 7.04 0.86
CA GLY A 41 13.66 7.34 0.29
C GLY A 41 12.78 6.09 0.04
N PRO A 42 11.57 6.31 -0.52
CA PRO A 42 10.61 5.24 -0.81
C PRO A 42 11.12 4.29 -1.89
N HIS A 43 11.17 2.99 -1.59
CA HIS A 43 11.58 1.94 -2.50
C HIS A 43 10.87 0.62 -2.18
N ALA A 44 10.85 -0.29 -3.16
CA ALA A 44 10.52 -1.69 -2.94
C ALA A 44 11.81 -2.52 -2.97
N ALA A 45 11.94 -3.47 -2.04
CA ALA A 45 12.97 -4.50 -2.14
C ALA A 45 12.47 -5.58 -3.12
N VAL A 46 13.37 -6.06 -3.97
CA VAL A 46 13.07 -7.00 -5.05
C VAL A 46 13.91 -8.24 -4.87
N PHE A 47 13.27 -9.40 -4.97
CA PHE A 47 13.88 -10.72 -4.83
C PHE A 47 13.49 -11.61 -6.01
N ASP A 48 14.32 -12.60 -6.32
CA ASP A 48 13.91 -13.71 -7.18
C ASP A 48 12.76 -14.48 -6.49
N ALA A 49 11.60 -14.60 -7.13
CA ALA A 49 10.42 -15.20 -6.50
C ALA A 49 10.55 -16.73 -6.28
N GLY A 50 11.49 -17.38 -6.97
CA GLY A 50 11.71 -18.83 -6.89
C GLY A 50 12.44 -19.27 -5.62
N ASP A 51 13.41 -18.48 -5.15
CA ASP A 51 14.32 -18.87 -4.06
C ASP A 51 14.66 -17.73 -3.08
N LEU A 52 14.14 -16.53 -3.31
CA LEU A 52 14.47 -15.31 -2.58
C LEU A 52 15.97 -14.99 -2.60
N ALA A 53 16.68 -15.45 -3.63
CA ALA A 53 18.03 -15.01 -3.93
C ALA A 53 18.01 -13.62 -4.58
N HIS A 54 19.15 -12.95 -4.51
CA HIS A 54 19.41 -11.63 -5.11
C HIS A 54 18.43 -10.53 -4.68
N GLU A 55 18.83 -9.82 -3.62
CA GLU A 55 18.16 -8.60 -3.20
C GLU A 55 18.67 -7.40 -3.99
N THR A 56 17.76 -6.69 -4.63
CA THR A 56 17.98 -5.33 -5.16
C THR A 56 16.85 -4.43 -4.70
N THR A 57 16.91 -3.15 -5.04
CA THR A 57 15.81 -2.21 -4.80
C THR A 57 15.35 -1.58 -6.11
N THR A 58 14.08 -1.18 -6.13
CA THR A 58 13.50 -0.42 -7.23
C THR A 58 12.70 0.77 -6.68
N PRO A 59 12.63 1.90 -7.39
CA PRO A 59 11.83 3.05 -6.98
C PRO A 59 10.38 2.66 -6.65
N PHE A 60 9.87 3.27 -5.59
CA PHE A 60 8.45 3.26 -5.24
C PHE A 60 8.00 4.71 -5.04
N PRO A 61 6.75 5.08 -5.38
CA PRO A 61 6.34 6.47 -5.26
C PRO A 61 6.26 6.90 -3.79
N ALA A 62 6.58 8.17 -3.54
CA ALA A 62 6.30 8.80 -2.25
C ALA A 62 4.78 8.91 -2.03
N ILE A 63 4.24 7.93 -1.31
CA ILE A 63 2.85 7.89 -0.86
C ILE A 63 2.87 8.16 0.63
N ALA A 64 2.15 9.21 1.04
CA ALA A 64 1.93 9.51 2.44
C ALA A 64 1.16 8.37 3.15
N TYR A 65 1.44 8.20 4.44
CA TYR A 65 0.82 7.18 5.31
C TYR A 65 1.24 5.74 4.99
N ARG A 66 0.62 4.76 5.65
CA ARG A 66 1.03 3.35 5.55
C ARG A 66 0.62 2.74 4.22
N VAL A 67 1.46 1.86 3.68
CA VAL A 67 1.13 0.95 2.58
C VAL A 67 1.19 -0.47 3.14
N THR A 68 0.03 -1.08 3.40
CA THR A 68 -0.02 -2.34 4.16
C THR A 68 -0.24 -3.59 3.34
N ASP A 69 -0.73 -3.45 2.10
CA ASP A 69 -0.80 -4.59 1.18
C ASP A 69 -0.86 -4.13 -0.29
N LEU A 70 -0.52 -5.04 -1.20
CA LEU A 70 -0.60 -4.88 -2.65
C LEU A 70 -1.36 -6.05 -3.29
N THR A 71 -2.18 -5.76 -4.29
CA THR A 71 -2.75 -6.84 -5.09
C THR A 71 -1.70 -7.46 -6.02
N SER A 72 -1.98 -8.67 -6.52
CA SER A 72 -1.36 -9.16 -7.75
C SER A 72 -1.58 -8.17 -8.91
N PRO A 73 -0.63 -8.08 -9.86
CA PRO A 73 -0.82 -7.28 -11.06
C PRO A 73 -1.97 -7.82 -11.91
N ASP A 74 -2.69 -6.94 -12.60
CA ASP A 74 -3.54 -7.35 -13.71
C ASP A 74 -2.73 -7.54 -15.01
N ALA A 75 -3.41 -7.87 -16.11
CA ALA A 75 -2.79 -8.09 -17.41
C ALA A 75 -2.04 -6.86 -17.97
N ALA A 76 -2.30 -5.66 -17.44
CA ALA A 76 -1.62 -4.43 -17.81
C ALA A 76 -0.52 -4.04 -16.80
N GLY A 77 -0.20 -4.91 -15.84
CA GLY A 77 0.79 -4.63 -14.80
C GLY A 77 0.29 -3.68 -13.70
N ARG A 78 -1.02 -3.41 -13.61
CA ARG A 78 -1.54 -2.52 -12.55
C ARG A 78 -1.69 -3.27 -11.24
N VAL A 79 -1.25 -2.65 -10.15
CA VAL A 79 -1.46 -3.15 -8.78
C VAL A 79 -2.23 -2.12 -7.97
N TRP A 80 -3.07 -2.58 -7.04
CA TRP A 80 -3.73 -1.70 -6.07
C TRP A 80 -3.00 -1.80 -4.73
N ALA A 81 -2.66 -0.66 -4.16
CA ALA A 81 -2.11 -0.54 -2.82
C ALA A 81 -3.20 -0.15 -1.82
N MET A 82 -3.25 -0.86 -0.69
CA MET A 82 -3.96 -0.39 0.49
C MET A 82 -3.17 0.76 1.10
N ASN A 83 -3.77 1.95 1.21
CA ASN A 83 -3.13 3.12 1.82
C ASN A 83 -4.03 3.73 2.89
N TYR A 84 -3.55 3.75 4.13
CA TYR A 84 -4.34 4.28 5.23
C TYR A 84 -3.52 4.92 6.35
N ARG A 85 -4.22 5.73 7.14
CA ARG A 85 -3.74 6.40 8.35
C ARG A 85 -4.71 6.09 9.48
N TYR A 86 -4.27 5.26 10.43
CA TYR A 86 -5.11 4.85 11.56
C TYR A 86 -5.28 5.94 12.62
N SER A 87 -4.25 6.74 12.89
CA SER A 87 -4.27 7.70 14.01
C SER A 87 -3.68 9.07 13.69
N ASP A 88 -3.94 10.06 14.55
CA ASP A 88 -3.22 11.34 14.58
C ASP A 88 -1.88 11.30 15.30
N ARG A 89 -1.43 10.13 15.77
CA ARG A 89 -0.13 10.02 16.42
C ARG A 89 0.94 10.56 15.48
N VAL A 90 1.91 11.29 16.06
CA VAL A 90 2.99 11.97 15.33
C VAL A 90 3.71 11.05 14.34
N ILE A 91 3.78 9.74 14.64
CA ILE A 91 4.41 8.70 13.81
C ILE A 91 3.68 8.49 12.46
N ASP A 92 2.38 8.79 12.41
CA ASP A 92 1.49 8.69 11.24
C ASP A 92 1.29 10.03 10.52
N ALA A 93 1.98 11.10 10.92
CA ALA A 93 1.73 12.46 10.43
C ALA A 93 2.79 12.92 9.41
N PRO A 94 2.59 12.74 8.10
CA PRO A 94 3.07 13.74 7.16
C PRO A 94 2.24 15.02 7.34
N ASP A 95 2.88 16.17 7.11
CA ASP A 95 2.19 17.46 7.03
C ASP A 95 1.02 17.34 6.04
N PRO A 96 -0.24 17.59 6.45
CA PRO A 96 -1.40 17.63 5.57
C PRO A 96 -1.22 18.51 4.32
N ALA A 97 -0.38 19.55 4.38
CA ALA A 97 -0.02 20.42 3.27
C ALA A 97 1.05 19.82 2.33
N ALA A 98 1.66 18.69 2.69
CA ALA A 98 2.62 17.93 1.91
C ALA A 98 2.03 16.60 1.36
N GLU A 99 0.75 16.32 1.59
CA GLU A 99 0.08 15.11 1.11
C GLU A 99 -0.27 15.23 -0.38
N ALA A 100 0.66 14.82 -1.24
CA ALA A 100 0.61 15.04 -2.69
C ALA A 100 -0.68 14.51 -3.35
N LEU A 101 -1.24 13.39 -2.88
CA LEU A 101 -2.44 12.82 -3.49
C LEU A 101 -3.69 13.65 -3.18
N ALA A 102 -3.87 14.14 -1.95
CA ALA A 102 -4.96 15.04 -1.58
C ALA A 102 -4.81 16.42 -2.23
N MET A 103 -3.58 16.92 -2.37
CA MET A 103 -3.34 18.16 -3.12
C MET A 103 -3.75 18.03 -4.59
N ARG A 104 -3.44 16.89 -5.20
CA ARG A 104 -3.70 16.64 -6.63
C ARG A 104 -5.16 16.31 -6.93
N TYR A 105 -5.79 15.45 -6.13
CA TYR A 105 -7.11 14.88 -6.43
C TYR A 105 -8.21 15.35 -5.47
N GLY A 106 -7.86 16.10 -4.43
CA GLY A 106 -8.78 16.52 -3.38
C GLY A 106 -9.12 15.40 -2.39
N ARG A 107 -9.71 15.81 -1.26
CA ARG A 107 -10.24 14.89 -0.24
C ARG A 107 -11.73 14.62 -0.47
N GLY A 108 -12.15 13.38 -0.27
CA GLY A 108 -13.55 12.96 -0.31
C GLY A 108 -14.40 13.61 0.80
N ALA A 109 -15.72 13.48 0.72
CA ALA A 109 -16.64 14.15 1.64
C ALA A 109 -16.39 13.80 3.11
N THR A 110 -16.09 12.52 3.40
CA THR A 110 -15.76 12.04 4.75
C THR A 110 -14.34 12.42 5.17
N HIS A 111 -13.34 12.28 4.30
CA HIS A 111 -11.92 12.64 4.59
C HIS A 111 -11.69 14.14 4.78
N ARG A 112 -12.63 15.00 4.38
CA ARG A 112 -12.60 16.44 4.71
C ARG A 112 -12.97 16.72 6.17
N ARG A 113 -13.62 15.78 6.85
CA ARG A 113 -14.10 15.92 8.23
C ARG A 113 -13.26 15.15 9.23
N GLU A 114 -12.47 14.19 8.75
CA GLU A 114 -11.68 13.29 9.57
C GLU A 114 -10.18 13.47 9.33
N ILE A 115 -9.41 13.10 10.36
CA ILE A 115 -7.94 13.07 10.32
C ILE A 115 -7.38 11.78 9.71
N PHE A 116 -8.17 10.70 9.75
CA PHE A 116 -7.81 9.39 9.24
C PHE A 116 -7.96 9.35 7.71
N VAL A 117 -7.21 8.44 7.10
CA VAL A 117 -7.22 8.25 5.65
C VAL A 117 -7.43 6.76 5.40
N GLU A 118 -8.35 6.43 4.51
CA GLU A 118 -8.52 5.09 3.98
C GLU A 118 -8.78 5.21 2.48
N ARG A 119 -7.87 4.68 1.67
CA ARG A 119 -7.97 4.76 0.21
C ARG A 119 -7.20 3.64 -0.47
N LEU A 120 -7.57 3.38 -1.71
CA LEU A 120 -6.87 2.46 -2.60
C LEU A 120 -6.13 3.30 -3.64
N VAL A 121 -4.85 3.03 -3.83
CA VAL A 121 -3.99 3.75 -4.78
C VAL A 121 -3.58 2.78 -5.88
N GLU A 122 -3.86 3.13 -7.13
CA GLU A 122 -3.44 2.32 -8.28
C GLU A 122 -2.00 2.68 -8.65
N LEU A 123 -1.19 1.65 -8.88
CA LEU A 123 0.19 1.75 -9.31
C LEU A 123 0.39 1.00 -10.62
N ASP A 124 1.37 1.47 -11.38
CA ASP A 124 1.92 0.83 -12.55
C ASP A 124 3.20 0.09 -12.13
N LEU A 125 3.22 -1.23 -12.28
CA LEU A 125 4.45 -2.00 -12.14
C LEU A 125 5.19 -2.00 -13.48
N ARG A 126 6.35 -1.35 -13.50
CA ARG A 126 7.17 -1.14 -14.70
C ARG A 126 8.53 -1.84 -14.53
N PRO A 127 9.27 -2.04 -15.62
CA PRO A 127 10.63 -2.57 -15.54
C PRO A 127 11.57 -1.74 -14.65
N ASP A 128 11.33 -0.44 -14.51
CA ASP A 128 12.13 0.50 -13.72
C ASP A 128 11.53 0.81 -12.33
N GLY A 129 10.46 0.13 -11.93
CA GLY A 129 9.87 0.21 -10.59
C GLY A 129 8.37 0.44 -10.56
N LEU A 130 7.87 0.84 -9.40
CA LEU A 130 6.46 1.15 -9.21
C LEU A 130 6.25 2.66 -9.36
N ALA A 131 5.16 3.04 -10.04
CA ALA A 131 4.79 4.44 -10.23
C ALA A 131 3.29 4.65 -10.04
N LEU A 132 2.89 5.84 -9.56
CA LEU A 132 1.48 6.23 -9.52
C LEU A 132 0.89 6.26 -10.94
N THR A 133 -0.30 5.70 -11.11
CA THR A 133 -1.10 5.95 -12.32
C THR A 133 -1.75 7.35 -12.23
N PRO A 134 -2.28 7.90 -13.34
CA PRO A 134 -3.07 9.13 -13.27
C PRO A 134 -4.47 8.92 -12.66
N ARG A 135 -4.84 7.69 -12.28
CA ARG A 135 -6.14 7.39 -11.67
C ARG A 135 -6.19 8.03 -10.27
N PRO A 136 -7.26 8.78 -9.94
CA PRO A 136 -7.45 9.27 -8.58
C PRO A 136 -7.54 8.10 -7.60
N PRO A 137 -6.99 8.23 -6.37
CA PRO A 137 -7.19 7.21 -5.34
C PRO A 137 -8.67 6.97 -5.07
N TYR A 138 -9.05 5.70 -4.92
CA TYR A 138 -10.39 5.32 -4.51
C TYR A 138 -10.52 5.56 -3.00
N GLN A 139 -11.13 6.66 -2.61
CA GLN A 139 -11.31 7.05 -1.20
C GLN A 139 -12.49 6.28 -0.59
N LEU A 140 -12.22 5.43 0.40
CA LEU A 140 -13.24 4.64 1.09
C LEU A 140 -14.07 5.55 2.00
N ALA A 141 -15.39 5.46 1.97
CA ALA A 141 -16.23 6.20 2.90
C ALA A 141 -15.82 5.85 4.34
N LEU A 142 -15.43 6.87 5.11
CA LEU A 142 -14.92 6.68 6.47
C LEU A 142 -16.08 6.38 7.42
N ALA A 143 -15.83 5.43 8.33
CA ALA A 143 -16.69 5.19 9.48
C ALA A 143 -16.25 6.12 10.65
N PRO A 144 -17.05 6.24 11.72
CA PRO A 144 -16.66 7.03 12.90
C PRO A 144 -15.36 6.56 13.58
N LEU A 145 -15.00 5.29 13.41
CA LEU A 145 -13.72 4.73 13.86
C LEU A 145 -12.92 4.24 12.64
N PRO A 146 -11.59 4.46 12.61
CA PRO A 146 -10.74 3.99 11.54
C PRO A 146 -10.65 2.46 11.53
N ARG A 147 -10.52 1.90 10.34
CA ARG A 147 -10.35 0.45 10.13
C ARG A 147 -8.87 0.10 9.96
N ASN A 148 -8.42 -0.97 10.60
CA ASN A 148 -7.04 -1.47 10.50
C ASN A 148 -6.90 -2.37 9.26
N TRP A 149 -6.87 -1.78 8.06
CA TRP A 149 -6.79 -2.54 6.80
C TRP A 149 -5.41 -3.19 6.62
N GLU A 150 -5.36 -4.52 6.58
CA GLU A 150 -4.09 -5.29 6.50
C GLU A 150 -4.08 -6.27 5.32
N GLY A 151 -5.12 -6.28 4.48
CA GLY A 151 -5.11 -7.10 3.27
C GLY A 151 -5.98 -6.56 2.13
N ILE A 152 -5.52 -6.78 0.91
CA ILE A 152 -6.19 -6.44 -0.35
C ILE A 152 -5.98 -7.53 -1.40
N ALA A 153 -7.06 -7.95 -2.07
CA ALA A 153 -6.98 -8.92 -3.16
C ALA A 153 -7.89 -8.51 -4.32
N ARG A 154 -7.49 -8.84 -5.55
CA ARG A 154 -8.37 -8.74 -6.73
C ARG A 154 -9.38 -9.87 -6.72
N LEU A 155 -10.63 -9.56 -7.07
CA LEU A 155 -11.69 -10.53 -7.30
C LEU A 155 -12.03 -10.61 -8.80
N GLY A 156 -11.04 -11.02 -9.59
CA GLY A 156 -11.09 -10.90 -11.06
C GLY A 156 -11.38 -9.45 -11.47
N ASP A 157 -12.23 -9.29 -12.47
CA ASP A 157 -12.61 -7.97 -12.99
C ASP A 157 -13.75 -7.31 -12.19
N ARG A 158 -14.27 -7.97 -11.15
CA ARG A 158 -15.42 -7.46 -10.36
C ARG A 158 -15.02 -6.37 -9.39
N GLY A 159 -13.77 -6.32 -8.97
CA GLY A 159 -13.29 -5.36 -7.98
C GLY A 159 -12.28 -5.94 -7.00
N LEU A 160 -12.27 -5.38 -5.80
CA LEU A 160 -11.28 -5.63 -4.75
C LEU A 160 -11.94 -6.15 -3.48
N ILE A 161 -11.26 -7.07 -2.81
CA ILE A 161 -11.60 -7.56 -1.48
C ILE A 161 -10.61 -6.96 -0.49
N LEU A 162 -11.13 -6.41 0.60
CA LEU A 162 -10.36 -5.80 1.67
C LEU A 162 -10.59 -6.60 2.95
N VAL A 163 -9.55 -6.77 3.76
CA VAL A 163 -9.67 -7.36 5.10
C VAL A 163 -8.96 -6.52 6.14
N THR A 164 -9.53 -6.47 7.34
CA THR A 164 -8.88 -5.84 8.49
C THR A 164 -8.26 -6.89 9.41
N ASP A 165 -7.30 -6.42 10.21
CA ASP A 165 -7.00 -7.03 11.50
C ASP A 165 -8.16 -6.81 12.51
N GLU A 166 -7.99 -7.25 13.75
CA GLU A 166 -9.04 -7.31 14.78
C GLU A 166 -9.71 -5.95 15.08
N HIS A 167 -9.01 -4.82 14.92
CA HIS A 167 -9.53 -3.50 15.32
C HIS A 167 -10.25 -2.75 14.18
N PRO A 168 -11.52 -2.30 14.37
CA PRO A 168 -12.38 -2.45 15.56
C PRO A 168 -13.11 -3.81 15.63
N HIS A 169 -13.24 -4.49 14.50
CA HIS A 169 -13.66 -5.89 14.33
C HIS A 169 -12.92 -6.45 13.09
N THR A 170 -12.89 -7.78 12.92
CA THR A 170 -12.53 -8.37 11.62
C THR A 170 -13.60 -8.05 10.58
N ILE A 171 -13.26 -7.29 9.56
CA ILE A 171 -14.15 -6.82 8.50
C ILE A 171 -13.71 -7.42 7.16
N LEU A 172 -14.67 -7.94 6.40
CA LEU A 172 -14.52 -8.30 4.99
C LEU A 172 -15.24 -7.25 4.13
N GLY A 173 -14.47 -6.47 3.37
CA GLY A 173 -14.97 -5.43 2.48
C GLY A 173 -14.93 -5.85 1.02
N PHE A 174 -15.92 -5.45 0.24
CA PHE A 174 -15.90 -5.53 -1.22
C PHE A 174 -15.99 -4.13 -1.82
N VAL A 175 -15.11 -3.84 -2.77
CA VAL A 175 -15.09 -2.58 -3.52
C VAL A 175 -15.23 -2.89 -5.00
N ALA A 176 -16.39 -2.58 -5.57
CA ALA A 176 -16.56 -2.62 -7.02
C ALA A 176 -15.70 -1.51 -7.65
N LEU A 177 -14.75 -1.89 -8.52
CA LEU A 177 -14.02 -0.91 -9.29
C LEU A 177 -14.89 -0.48 -10.47
N PRO A 178 -15.08 0.82 -10.73
CA PRO A 178 -15.76 1.25 -11.94
C PRO A 178 -14.93 0.82 -13.16
N GLU A 179 -15.64 0.38 -14.21
CA GLU A 179 -15.02 0.07 -15.50
C GLU A 179 -14.17 1.24 -15.98
N PRO A 180 -13.00 0.97 -16.59
CA PRO A 180 -12.06 2.00 -17.04
C PRO A 180 -12.68 3.04 -17.98
#